data_AF-A0A4R4ZWM4-F1
#
_entry.id   AF-A0A4R4ZWM4-F1
#
_cell.length_a   1.000
_cell.length_b   1.000
_cell.length_c   1.000
_cell.angle_alpha   90.00
_cell.angle_beta   90.00
_cell.angle_gamma   90.00
#
_symmetry.space_group_name_H-M   'P 1'
#
loop_
_entity.id
_entity.type
_entity.pdbx_description
1 polymer ?
#
loop_
_entity_poly.entity_id
_entity_poly.type
_entity_poly.pdbx_seq_one_letter_code
_entity_poly.pdbx_strand_id
1 'polypeptide(L)'
;MAPGQGPSLRFLGPEQNSAGMIALLMARQAAGTGQKALAAFTGILQSAQSEGGMAADQASAFDGLVRFGGGSTPVLAVSEQAVWRHAVAGGAPVEAALPADGTMNLDFPLIVAAGGKAEVARQFMKALGSGAGELAKAGLRPAGGGTAPAVSAVTGIATATGGTPPKPGAVIETLEMWRRMRLGTRMLTVVDVSGSMLEKVPGTRRTRMAVTAGEVEKGMSLLPDSADAGLWAFSTGMDGPRPYKELVPLGRLGGIEGTLTHRAVMQQALGKMRAKPDGDTGLYDSVIAAYRRVKAGYRADMINVALVLTDGRNDFTGGLSEQALLAQLKAEYDAERPVQVVGIAFGPDVDLGALQRIAKATGGAAYQIRDPGQIHALFQQSAALKICDNPRQCPTG
;
A
#
# COMPACT_ATOMS: atom_id res chain seq x y z
N MET A 1 14.79 -27.40 -5.83
CA MET A 1 14.25 -26.53 -4.77
C MET A 1 12.96 -27.14 -4.27
N ALA A 2 12.84 -27.34 -2.96
CA ALA A 2 11.59 -27.83 -2.35
C ALA A 2 10.50 -26.73 -2.44
N PRO A 3 9.22 -27.07 -2.61
CA PRO A 3 8.13 -26.09 -2.67
C PRO A 3 7.94 -25.46 -1.27
N GLY A 4 8.07 -24.14 -1.16
CA GLY A 4 7.82 -23.39 0.09
C GLY A 4 9.02 -22.60 0.67
N GLN A 5 10.20 -22.67 0.06
CA GLN A 5 11.41 -21.95 0.52
C GLN A 5 11.88 -20.92 -0.52
N GLY A 6 11.13 -19.83 -0.67
CA GLY A 6 11.59 -18.69 -1.48
C GLY A 6 12.60 -17.81 -0.71
N PRO A 7 13.55 -17.15 -1.39
CA PRO A 7 14.45 -16.20 -0.75
C PRO A 7 13.65 -15.03 -0.16
N SER A 8 13.98 -14.63 1.07
CA SER A 8 13.44 -13.42 1.70
C SER A 8 14.29 -12.21 1.28
N LEU A 9 13.71 -11.33 0.47
CA LEU A 9 14.39 -10.13 -0.02
C LEU A 9 14.34 -9.03 1.04
N ARG A 10 15.51 -8.48 1.38
CA ARG A 10 15.67 -7.38 2.32
C ARG A 10 16.10 -6.11 1.60
N PHE A 11 15.49 -5.00 1.97
CA PHE A 11 15.72 -3.69 1.38
C PHE A 11 16.34 -2.72 2.39
N LEU A 12 17.18 -1.83 1.88
CA LEU A 12 17.44 -0.54 2.50
C LEU A 12 16.33 0.43 2.09
N GLY A 13 15.94 1.34 2.99
CA GLY A 13 14.90 2.33 2.72
C GLY A 13 15.20 3.13 1.43
N PRO A 14 14.42 2.98 0.35
CA PRO A 14 14.69 3.60 -0.94
C PRO A 14 14.58 5.13 -0.90
N GLU A 15 13.90 5.68 0.11
CA GLU A 15 13.83 7.11 0.36
C GLU A 15 15.17 7.76 0.74
N GLN A 16 16.11 6.98 1.28
CA GLN A 16 17.39 7.48 1.82
C GLN A 16 18.60 6.75 1.22
N ASN A 17 18.39 5.71 0.42
CA ASN A 17 19.46 4.87 -0.08
C ASN A 17 19.28 4.50 -1.57
N SER A 18 20.25 4.89 -2.40
CA SER A 18 20.21 4.62 -3.84
C SER A 18 20.27 3.14 -4.20
N ALA A 19 20.96 2.30 -3.42
CA ALA A 19 20.97 0.85 -3.65
C ALA A 19 19.59 0.24 -3.33
N GLY A 20 18.93 0.71 -2.27
CA GLY A 20 17.54 0.40 -1.97
C GLY A 20 16.58 0.82 -3.10
N MET A 21 16.79 2.03 -3.65
CA MET A 21 16.00 2.53 -4.78
C MET A 21 16.22 1.71 -6.06
N ILE A 22 17.46 1.33 -6.38
CA ILE A 22 17.77 0.45 -7.52
C ILE A 22 17.12 -0.91 -7.33
N ALA A 23 17.20 -1.51 -6.13
CA ALA A 23 16.55 -2.77 -5.84
C ALA A 23 15.03 -2.71 -6.10
N LEU A 24 14.41 -1.60 -5.70
CA LEU A 24 13.00 -1.34 -5.93
C LEU A 24 12.67 -1.18 -7.43
N LEU A 25 13.50 -0.46 -8.19
CA LEU A 25 13.35 -0.30 -9.64
C LEU A 25 13.52 -1.63 -10.38
N MET A 26 14.48 -2.45 -9.97
CA MET A 26 14.71 -3.78 -10.53
C MET A 26 13.54 -4.72 -10.21
N ALA A 27 13.00 -4.68 -9.00
CA ALA A 27 11.79 -5.42 -8.64
C ALA A 27 10.60 -5.01 -9.52
N ARG A 28 10.45 -3.70 -9.80
CA ARG A 28 9.43 -3.20 -10.72
C ARG A 28 9.65 -3.68 -12.16
N GLN A 29 10.89 -3.64 -12.64
CA GLN A 29 11.26 -4.11 -13.98
C GLN A 29 10.98 -5.62 -14.13
N ALA A 30 11.35 -6.41 -13.12
CA ALA A 30 11.12 -7.86 -13.09
C ALA A 30 9.64 -8.22 -13.04
N ALA A 31 8.80 -7.39 -12.41
CA ALA A 31 7.35 -7.58 -12.40
C ALA A 31 6.72 -7.43 -13.81
N GLY A 32 7.37 -6.71 -14.73
CA GLY A 32 6.93 -6.52 -16.11
C GLY A 32 6.01 -5.31 -16.29
N THR A 33 5.13 -5.35 -17.30
CA THR A 33 4.17 -4.28 -17.61
C THR A 33 2.72 -4.77 -17.54
N GLY A 34 1.79 -3.85 -17.27
CA GLY A 34 0.34 -4.13 -17.19
C GLY A 34 -0.17 -4.52 -15.79
N GLN A 35 -1.44 -4.91 -15.69
CA GLN A 35 -2.11 -5.14 -14.40
C GLN A 35 -1.52 -6.31 -13.60
N LYS A 36 -1.10 -7.40 -14.27
CA LYS A 36 -0.45 -8.54 -13.60
C LYS A 36 0.90 -8.16 -13.00
N ALA A 37 1.62 -7.25 -13.66
CA ALA A 37 2.88 -6.72 -13.16
C ALA A 37 2.68 -5.87 -11.90
N LEU A 38 1.65 -5.02 -11.87
CA LEU A 38 1.33 -4.24 -10.68
C LEU A 38 1.02 -5.13 -9.47
N ALA A 39 0.24 -6.20 -9.66
CA ALA A 39 -0.03 -7.17 -8.61
C ALA A 39 1.24 -7.89 -8.12
N ALA A 40 2.11 -8.34 -9.03
CA ALA A 40 3.37 -8.97 -8.68
C ALA A 40 4.30 -8.02 -7.91
N PHE A 41 4.42 -6.77 -8.37
CA PHE A 41 5.19 -5.74 -7.69
C PHE A 41 4.62 -5.43 -6.29
N THR A 42 3.29 -5.31 -6.17
CA THR A 42 2.61 -5.12 -4.88
C THR A 42 2.96 -6.24 -3.91
N GLY A 43 2.96 -7.49 -4.35
CA GLY A 43 3.35 -8.63 -3.53
C GLY A 43 4.80 -8.54 -3.02
N ILE A 44 5.73 -8.07 -3.86
CA ILE A 44 7.13 -7.82 -3.46
C ILE A 44 7.19 -6.70 -2.42
N LEU A 45 6.40 -5.62 -2.58
CA LEU A 45 6.39 -4.53 -1.60
C LEU A 45 5.78 -4.96 -0.26
N GLN A 46 4.75 -5.81 -0.29
CA GLN A 46 4.14 -6.35 0.93
C GLN A 46 5.11 -7.23 1.70
N SER A 47 5.88 -8.10 1.01
CA SER A 47 6.90 -8.90 1.68
C SER A 47 8.03 -8.05 2.26
N ALA A 48 8.45 -6.98 1.56
CA ALA A 48 9.42 -6.02 2.07
C ALA A 48 8.98 -5.28 3.35
N GLN A 49 7.66 -5.16 3.58
CA GLN A 49 7.10 -4.54 4.80
C GLN A 49 6.90 -5.50 5.97
N SER A 50 6.97 -6.81 5.74
CA SER A 50 6.97 -7.79 6.83
C SER A 50 8.17 -7.54 7.78
N GLU A 51 8.04 -7.96 9.04
CA GLU A 51 9.08 -7.76 10.04
C GLU A 51 10.44 -8.28 9.54
N GLY A 52 11.45 -7.39 9.52
CA GLY A 52 12.79 -7.69 9.04
C GLY A 52 13.03 -7.50 7.54
N GLY A 53 12.00 -7.29 6.72
CA GLY A 53 12.15 -7.02 5.28
C GLY A 53 12.85 -5.69 4.96
N MET A 54 12.85 -4.75 5.92
CA MET A 54 13.52 -3.46 5.81
C MET A 54 14.56 -3.28 6.90
N ALA A 55 15.73 -2.76 6.53
CA ALA A 55 16.78 -2.39 7.47
C ALA A 55 16.88 -0.87 7.61
N ALA A 56 17.03 -0.39 8.84
CA ALA A 56 17.17 1.04 9.15
C ALA A 56 18.49 1.62 8.60
N ASP A 57 19.54 0.80 8.60
CA ASP A 57 20.85 1.14 8.08
C ASP A 57 21.56 -0.09 7.51
N GLN A 58 22.71 0.14 6.89
CA GLN A 58 23.51 -0.91 6.25
C GLN A 58 24.03 -1.94 7.26
N ALA A 59 24.42 -1.54 8.46
CA ALA A 59 24.95 -2.47 9.47
C ALA A 59 23.86 -3.45 9.94
N SER A 60 22.68 -2.91 10.26
CA SER A 60 21.48 -3.67 10.62
C SER A 60 21.04 -4.62 9.51
N ALA A 61 21.24 -4.21 8.25
CA ALA A 61 20.94 -5.04 7.08
C ALA A 61 21.84 -6.29 7.01
N PHE A 62 23.15 -6.12 7.20
CA PHE A 62 24.11 -7.22 7.22
C PHE A 62 23.93 -8.13 8.44
N ASP A 63 23.70 -7.57 9.63
CA ASP A 63 23.35 -8.33 10.85
C ASP A 63 22.12 -9.23 10.62
N GLY A 64 21.17 -8.70 9.86
CA GLY A 64 19.95 -9.39 9.47
C GLY A 64 20.17 -10.60 8.56
N LEU A 65 21.25 -10.65 7.78
CA LEU A 65 21.57 -11.83 6.96
C LEU A 65 21.98 -13.03 7.83
N VAL A 66 22.63 -12.76 8.96
CA VAL A 66 23.15 -13.79 9.87
C VAL A 66 22.05 -14.32 10.80
N ARG A 67 21.19 -13.43 11.33
CA ARG A 67 20.19 -13.76 12.36
C ARG A 67 18.98 -14.58 11.87
N PHE A 68 18.61 -14.48 10.59
CA PHE A 68 17.36 -15.06 10.06
C PHE A 68 17.55 -16.31 9.18
N GLY A 69 18.73 -16.95 9.19
CA GLY A 69 19.07 -18.13 8.38
C GLY A 69 18.32 -19.43 8.72
N GLY A 70 17.26 -19.38 9.54
CA GLY A 70 16.48 -20.53 10.02
C GLY A 70 15.46 -21.09 9.01
N GLY A 71 15.76 -21.10 7.71
CA GLY A 71 14.92 -21.80 6.70
C GLY A 71 14.79 -21.14 5.31
N SER A 72 15.30 -19.92 5.10
CA SER A 72 15.43 -19.29 3.78
C SER A 72 16.79 -18.61 3.69
N THR A 73 17.38 -18.51 2.49
CA THR A 73 18.59 -17.71 2.27
C THR A 73 18.18 -16.24 2.14
N PRO A 74 18.44 -15.38 3.15
CA PRO A 74 18.08 -13.97 3.04
C PRO A 74 18.98 -13.31 1.98
N VAL A 75 18.38 -12.51 1.11
CA VAL A 75 19.09 -11.75 0.07
C VAL A 75 19.00 -10.28 0.39
N LEU A 76 20.14 -9.59 0.40
CA LEU A 76 20.21 -8.15 0.66
C LEU A 76 20.67 -7.42 -0.60
N ALA A 77 19.90 -6.43 -1.05
CA ALA A 77 20.31 -5.56 -2.14
C ALA A 77 21.12 -4.36 -1.63
N VAL A 78 22.40 -4.32 -1.97
CA VAL A 78 23.38 -3.31 -1.53
C VAL A 78 24.36 -2.98 -2.66
N SER A 79 25.13 -1.89 -2.50
CA SER A 79 26.23 -1.58 -3.42
C SER A 79 27.42 -2.53 -3.21
N GLU A 80 28.25 -2.72 -4.24
CA GLU A 80 29.50 -3.49 -4.11
C GLU A 80 30.43 -2.93 -3.03
N GLN A 81 30.43 -1.60 -2.87
CA GLN A 81 31.17 -0.88 -1.84
C GLN A 81 30.71 -1.22 -0.42
N ALA A 82 29.40 -1.46 -0.25
CA ALA A 82 28.86 -1.87 1.03
C ALA A 82 29.39 -3.24 1.46
N VAL A 83 29.45 -4.20 0.52
CA VAL A 83 30.04 -5.53 0.74
C VAL A 83 31.53 -5.42 1.05
N TRP A 84 32.26 -4.63 0.26
CA TRP A 84 33.69 -4.40 0.49
C TRP A 84 33.97 -3.79 1.87
N ARG A 85 33.24 -2.75 2.26
CA ARG A 85 33.38 -2.11 3.59
C ARG A 85 33.03 -3.06 4.73
N HIS A 86 31.99 -3.87 4.59
CA HIS A 86 31.61 -4.89 5.56
C HIS A 86 32.73 -5.92 5.78
N ALA A 87 33.33 -6.41 4.69
CA ALA A 87 34.44 -7.35 4.77
C ALA A 87 35.69 -6.75 5.41
N VAL A 88 36.08 -5.53 5.01
CA VAL A 88 37.25 -4.83 5.58
C VAL A 88 37.05 -4.51 7.07
N ALA A 89 35.81 -4.29 7.51
CA ALA A 89 35.46 -4.11 8.92
C ALA A 89 35.44 -5.41 9.74
N GLY A 90 35.75 -6.57 9.14
CA GLY A 90 35.72 -7.87 9.81
C GLY A 90 34.31 -8.43 10.02
N GLY A 91 33.34 -7.98 9.22
CA GLY A 91 31.97 -8.49 9.25
C GLY A 91 31.87 -9.96 8.84
N ALA A 92 30.74 -10.59 9.16
CA ALA A 92 30.49 -11.99 8.81
C ALA A 92 30.61 -12.22 7.28
N PRO A 93 31.16 -13.37 6.82
CA PRO A 93 31.29 -13.66 5.40
C PRO A 93 29.96 -13.61 4.66
N VAL A 94 29.94 -12.93 3.51
CA VAL A 94 28.77 -12.84 2.62
C VAL A 94 29.19 -13.16 1.19
N GLU A 95 28.30 -13.80 0.44
CA GLU A 95 28.50 -14.05 -0.99
C GLU A 95 27.82 -12.94 -1.80
N ALA A 96 28.57 -12.31 -2.70
CA ALA A 96 28.04 -11.30 -3.59
C ALA A 96 27.69 -11.92 -4.95
N ALA A 97 26.50 -11.59 -5.47
CA ALA A 97 26.06 -12.02 -6.79
C ALA A 97 25.41 -10.85 -7.54
N LEU A 98 25.66 -10.76 -8.85
CA LEU A 98 24.91 -9.89 -9.74
C LEU A 98 23.65 -10.62 -10.22
N PRO A 99 22.51 -9.93 -10.35
CA PRO A 99 21.34 -10.49 -11.02
C PRO A 99 21.66 -10.89 -12.46
N ALA A 100 21.14 -12.04 -12.90
CA ALA A 100 21.42 -12.59 -14.24
C ALA A 100 20.95 -11.66 -15.37
N ASP A 101 19.89 -10.88 -15.13
CA ASP A 101 19.34 -9.90 -16.08
C ASP A 101 20.08 -8.55 -16.05
N GLY A 102 21.21 -8.47 -15.33
CA GLY A 102 21.99 -7.25 -15.12
C GLY A 102 21.47 -6.38 -13.97
N THR A 103 22.17 -5.29 -13.69
CA THR A 103 21.80 -4.33 -12.63
C THR A 103 21.96 -2.89 -13.12
N MET A 104 21.33 -1.92 -12.44
CA MET A 104 21.51 -0.50 -12.75
C MET A 104 22.79 0.01 -12.08
N ASN A 105 23.48 0.93 -12.74
CA ASN A 105 24.66 1.57 -12.15
C ASN A 105 24.23 2.65 -11.15
N LEU A 106 24.95 2.72 -10.03
CA LEU A 106 24.93 3.91 -9.17
C LEU A 106 25.75 5.01 -9.86
N ASP A 107 25.09 6.10 -10.21
CA ASP A 107 25.73 7.30 -10.75
C ASP A 107 25.91 8.39 -9.68
N PHE A 108 26.75 9.37 -10.01
CA PHE A 108 27.09 10.47 -9.13
C PHE A 108 26.88 11.79 -9.89
N PRO A 109 25.61 12.20 -10.12
CA PRO A 109 25.33 13.41 -10.88
C PRO A 109 25.85 14.64 -10.13
N LEU A 110 26.60 15.49 -10.84
CA LEU A 110 26.99 16.80 -10.32
C LEU A 110 25.97 17.85 -10.79
N ILE A 111 25.29 18.49 -9.84
CA ILE A 111 24.38 19.61 -10.12
C ILE A 111 25.08 20.90 -9.68
N VAL A 112 25.20 21.85 -10.60
CA VAL A 112 25.76 23.17 -10.31
C VAL A 112 24.63 24.09 -9.85
N ALA A 113 24.63 24.45 -8.57
CA ALA A 113 23.68 25.41 -8.03
C ALA A 113 23.87 26.80 -8.68
N ALA A 114 22.79 27.58 -8.79
CA ALA A 114 22.84 28.94 -9.32
C ALA A 114 23.76 29.84 -8.47
N GLY A 115 24.65 30.60 -9.13
CA GLY A 115 25.61 31.51 -8.48
C GLY A 115 26.99 31.55 -9.15
N GLY A 116 27.96 32.21 -8.51
CA GLY A 116 29.31 32.47 -9.05
C GLY A 116 30.30 31.30 -9.02
N LYS A 117 29.88 30.08 -8.68
CA LYS A 117 30.77 28.90 -8.52
C LYS A 117 30.83 27.98 -9.76
N ALA A 118 30.25 28.39 -10.88
CA ALA A 118 30.22 27.58 -12.09
C ALA A 118 31.62 27.22 -12.62
N GLU A 119 32.59 28.12 -12.49
CA GLU A 119 33.99 27.87 -12.87
C GLU A 119 34.64 26.81 -11.97
N VAL A 120 34.43 26.90 -10.65
CA VAL A 120 34.94 25.90 -9.68
C VAL A 120 34.32 24.53 -9.94
N ALA A 121 33.02 24.46 -10.24
CA ALA A 121 32.36 23.22 -10.59
C ALA A 121 32.93 22.59 -11.87
N ARG A 122 33.23 23.39 -12.89
CA ARG A 122 33.90 22.91 -14.12
C ARG A 122 35.31 22.38 -13.84
N GLN A 123 36.09 23.08 -13.01
CA GLN A 123 37.42 22.62 -12.62
C GLN A 123 37.36 21.31 -11.81
N PHE A 124 36.40 21.18 -10.90
CA PHE A 124 36.16 19.95 -10.15
C PHE A 124 35.76 18.79 -11.07
N MET A 125 34.88 19.00 -12.06
CA MET A 125 34.54 17.96 -13.06
C MET A 125 35.77 17.51 -13.84
N LYS A 126 36.63 18.45 -14.27
CA LYS A 126 37.87 18.13 -14.98
C LYS A 126 38.80 17.30 -14.09
N ALA A 127 38.93 17.67 -12.81
CA ALA A 127 39.74 16.94 -11.84
C ALA A 127 39.21 15.52 -11.60
N LEU A 128 37.89 15.33 -11.49
CA LEU A 128 37.27 14.00 -11.38
C LEU A 128 37.55 13.13 -12.59
N GLY A 129 37.50 13.69 -13.81
CA GLY A 129 37.85 12.97 -15.04
C GLY A 129 39.31 12.49 -15.05
N SER A 130 40.23 13.28 -14.50
CA SER A 130 41.65 12.89 -14.35
C SER A 130 41.95 12.04 -13.11
N GLY A 131 41.04 11.98 -12.14
CA GLY A 131 41.21 11.37 -10.82
C GLY A 131 40.76 9.91 -10.73
N ALA A 132 40.61 9.21 -11.85
CA ALA A 132 40.07 7.85 -11.91
C ALA A 132 40.77 6.86 -10.95
N GLY A 133 42.08 7.03 -10.71
CA GLY A 133 42.85 6.20 -9.78
C GLY A 133 42.43 6.37 -8.32
N GLU A 134 42.14 7.59 -7.86
CA GLU A 134 41.68 7.83 -6.48
C GLU A 134 40.25 7.34 -6.27
N LEU A 135 39.38 7.50 -7.28
CA LEU A 135 38.03 6.94 -7.26
C LEU A 135 38.06 5.40 -7.20
N ALA A 136 38.97 4.76 -7.95
CA ALA A 136 39.16 3.32 -7.90
C ALA A 136 39.64 2.84 -6.52
N LYS A 137 40.54 3.58 -5.84
CA LYS A 137 40.94 3.30 -4.45
C LYS A 137 39.77 3.41 -3.46
N ALA A 138 38.83 4.31 -3.73
CA ALA A 138 37.58 4.41 -2.96
C ALA A 138 36.55 3.31 -3.32
N GLY A 139 36.90 2.38 -4.21
CA GLY A 139 36.04 1.27 -4.63
C GLY A 139 34.98 1.67 -5.66
N LEU A 140 35.18 2.75 -6.42
CA LEU A 140 34.30 3.13 -7.53
C LEU A 140 34.78 2.50 -8.83
N ARG A 141 33.83 2.04 -9.65
CA ARG A 141 34.12 1.57 -11.01
C ARG A 141 34.39 2.75 -11.95
N PRO A 142 35.26 2.59 -12.95
CA PRO A 142 35.40 3.56 -14.04
C PRO A 142 34.14 3.59 -14.93
N ALA A 143 33.94 4.68 -15.67
CA ALA A 143 32.74 4.93 -16.48
C ALA A 143 32.41 3.83 -17.52
N GLY A 144 33.38 2.98 -17.88
CA GLY A 144 33.20 1.84 -18.79
C GLY A 144 32.82 0.51 -18.12
N GLY A 145 32.53 0.49 -16.82
CA GLY A 145 32.17 -0.75 -16.09
C GLY A 145 33.34 -1.69 -15.82
N GLY A 146 34.57 -1.18 -15.95
CA GLY A 146 35.81 -1.92 -15.69
C GLY A 146 35.98 -2.35 -14.23
N THR A 147 37.06 -3.07 -13.95
CA THR A 147 37.35 -3.62 -12.62
C THR A 147 37.62 -2.53 -11.58
N ALA A 148 37.17 -2.77 -10.35
CA ALA A 148 37.59 -2.04 -9.16
C ALA A 148 38.36 -3.03 -8.26
N PRO A 149 39.69 -3.16 -8.41
CA PRO A 149 40.43 -4.35 -7.94
C PRO A 149 40.20 -4.73 -6.47
N ALA A 150 40.21 -3.75 -5.56
CA ALA A 150 40.00 -3.99 -4.13
C ALA A 150 38.58 -4.51 -3.82
N VAL A 151 37.58 -4.03 -4.55
CA VAL A 151 36.19 -4.47 -4.42
C VAL A 151 36.02 -5.84 -5.07
N SER A 152 36.50 -6.02 -6.31
CA SER A 152 36.43 -7.28 -7.05
C SER A 152 37.13 -8.44 -6.33
N ALA A 153 38.21 -8.18 -5.59
CA ALA A 153 38.89 -9.18 -4.79
C ALA A 153 38.03 -9.72 -3.63
N VAL A 154 37.12 -8.89 -3.09
CA VAL A 154 36.18 -9.28 -2.04
C VAL A 154 34.89 -9.86 -2.61
N THR A 155 34.33 -9.24 -3.65
CA THR A 155 33.03 -9.63 -4.20
C THR A 155 33.11 -10.78 -5.21
N GLY A 156 34.29 -11.04 -5.78
CA GLY A 156 34.45 -11.96 -6.91
C GLY A 156 33.93 -11.39 -8.24
N ILE A 157 33.43 -10.16 -8.27
CA ILE A 157 32.80 -9.54 -9.45
C ILE A 157 33.84 -8.67 -10.19
N ALA A 158 34.45 -9.22 -11.22
CA ALA A 158 35.43 -8.51 -12.04
C ALA A 158 34.75 -7.46 -12.94
N THR A 159 33.74 -7.87 -13.70
CA THR A 159 33.01 -7.02 -14.64
C THR A 159 31.54 -6.95 -14.25
N ALA A 160 30.94 -5.78 -14.44
CA ALA A 160 29.51 -5.57 -14.28
C ALA A 160 28.99 -4.89 -15.55
N THR A 161 28.04 -5.52 -16.22
CA THR A 161 27.31 -4.88 -17.32
C THR A 161 26.24 -3.97 -16.71
N GLY A 162 26.43 -2.66 -16.86
CA GLY A 162 25.41 -1.69 -16.49
C GLY A 162 24.18 -1.88 -17.38
N GLY A 163 23.04 -2.15 -16.75
CA GLY A 163 21.75 -2.17 -17.40
C GLY A 163 21.33 -0.78 -17.87
N THR A 164 20.28 -0.75 -18.70
CA THR A 164 19.72 0.50 -19.21
C THR A 164 19.28 1.41 -18.06
N PRO A 165 19.68 2.70 -18.06
CA PRO A 165 19.19 3.66 -17.07
C PRO A 165 17.66 3.69 -17.03
N PRO A 166 17.06 3.94 -15.85
CA PRO A 166 15.61 4.06 -15.75
C PRO A 166 15.12 5.21 -16.64
N LYS A 167 13.93 5.04 -17.23
CA LYS A 167 13.27 6.12 -17.99
C LYS A 167 13.11 7.37 -17.11
N PRO A 168 13.17 8.59 -17.69
CA PRO A 168 12.85 9.80 -16.94
C PRO A 168 11.52 9.67 -16.20
N GLY A 169 11.50 10.07 -14.92
CA GLY A 169 10.33 9.99 -14.04
C GLY A 169 10.09 8.63 -13.37
N ALA A 170 10.69 7.53 -13.84
CA ALA A 170 10.46 6.20 -13.27
C ALA A 170 10.91 6.07 -11.80
N VAL A 171 11.96 6.80 -11.41
CA VAL A 171 12.43 6.88 -10.01
C VAL A 171 11.35 7.48 -9.13
N ILE A 172 10.81 8.64 -9.52
CA ILE A 172 9.76 9.36 -8.77
C ILE A 172 8.51 8.49 -8.69
N GLU A 173 8.04 7.96 -9.83
CA GLU A 173 6.84 7.12 -9.88
C GLU A 173 6.97 5.91 -8.95
N THR A 174 8.11 5.21 -8.99
CA THR A 174 8.36 4.03 -8.16
C THR A 174 8.49 4.38 -6.68
N LEU A 175 9.10 5.53 -6.35
CA LEU A 175 9.18 6.02 -4.98
C LEU A 175 7.80 6.41 -4.43
N GLU A 176 6.94 7.01 -5.25
CA GLU A 176 5.56 7.33 -4.86
C GLU A 176 4.72 6.06 -4.67
N MET A 177 4.90 5.04 -5.52
CA MET A 177 4.29 3.72 -5.31
C MET A 177 4.73 3.10 -3.98
N TRP A 178 6.01 3.19 -3.65
CA TRP A 178 6.58 2.73 -2.37
C TRP A 178 6.02 3.49 -1.17
N ARG A 179 6.02 4.82 -1.23
CA ARG A 179 5.49 5.69 -0.17
C ARG A 179 4.03 5.35 0.12
N ARG A 180 3.21 5.21 -0.93
CA ARG A 180 1.79 4.87 -0.79
C ARG A 180 1.55 3.49 -0.19
N MET A 181 2.39 2.51 -0.50
CA MET A 181 2.32 1.22 0.19
C MET A 181 2.57 1.32 1.68
N ARG A 182 3.42 2.26 2.11
CA ARG A 182 3.76 2.48 3.52
C ARG A 182 2.75 3.36 4.25
N LEU A 183 1.82 4.00 3.55
CA LEU A 183 0.77 4.77 4.21
C LEU A 183 -0.08 3.84 5.07
N GLY A 184 -0.32 4.29 6.31
CA GLY A 184 -1.25 3.64 7.20
C GLY A 184 -2.67 3.63 6.61
N THR A 185 -3.58 2.89 7.23
CA THR A 185 -4.98 2.87 6.81
C THR A 185 -5.81 3.63 7.83
N ARG A 186 -6.65 4.56 7.36
CA ARG A 186 -7.72 5.19 8.12
C ARG A 186 -9.05 4.90 7.44
N MET A 187 -9.88 4.09 8.08
CA MET A 187 -11.08 3.54 7.45
C MET A 187 -12.32 3.72 8.33
N LEU A 188 -13.35 4.34 7.77
CA LEU A 188 -14.68 4.34 8.35
C LEU A 188 -15.55 3.30 7.65
N THR A 189 -15.95 2.26 8.38
CA THR A 189 -16.83 1.22 7.86
C THR A 189 -18.28 1.57 8.15
N VAL A 190 -19.12 1.57 7.12
CA VAL A 190 -20.53 1.95 7.15
C VAL A 190 -21.34 0.75 6.70
N VAL A 191 -22.07 0.14 7.65
CA VAL A 191 -22.76 -1.15 7.44
C VAL A 191 -24.25 -0.94 7.32
N ASP A 192 -24.84 -1.47 6.27
CA ASP A 192 -26.29 -1.51 6.06
C ASP A 192 -26.93 -2.39 7.13
N VAL A 193 -27.95 -1.85 7.79
CA VAL A 193 -28.77 -2.56 8.77
C VAL A 193 -30.25 -2.44 8.43
N SER A 194 -30.60 -2.20 7.16
CA SER A 194 -31.99 -2.18 6.69
C SER A 194 -32.71 -3.53 6.82
N GLY A 195 -34.01 -3.54 6.57
CA GLY A 195 -34.86 -4.73 6.68
C GLY A 195 -34.44 -5.86 5.74
N SER A 196 -33.92 -5.54 4.54
CA SER A 196 -33.40 -6.54 3.59
C SER A 196 -32.24 -7.35 4.18
N MET A 197 -31.51 -6.79 5.14
CA MET A 197 -30.41 -7.49 5.81
C MET A 197 -30.90 -8.68 6.69
N LEU A 198 -32.22 -8.81 6.93
CA LEU A 198 -32.84 -9.99 7.55
C LEU A 198 -32.99 -11.17 6.59
N GLU A 199 -32.96 -10.92 5.28
CA GLU A 199 -33.09 -11.98 4.28
C GLU A 199 -31.96 -12.99 4.40
N LYS A 200 -32.25 -14.24 4.03
CA LYS A 200 -31.25 -15.30 4.03
C LYS A 200 -30.39 -15.19 2.78
N VAL A 201 -29.10 -15.46 2.93
CA VAL A 201 -28.21 -15.60 1.77
C VAL A 201 -28.55 -16.93 1.07
N PRO A 202 -28.83 -16.95 -0.24
CA PRO A 202 -29.13 -18.16 -0.99
C PRO A 202 -28.08 -19.25 -0.75
N GLY A 203 -28.52 -20.49 -0.51
CA GLY A 203 -27.63 -21.62 -0.22
C GLY A 203 -27.10 -21.68 1.22
N THR A 204 -27.47 -20.74 2.11
CA THR A 204 -27.06 -20.77 3.53
C THR A 204 -28.24 -20.60 4.48
N ARG A 205 -28.04 -20.89 5.77
CA ARG A 205 -29.01 -20.58 6.84
C ARG A 205 -28.78 -19.20 7.48
N ARG A 206 -27.77 -18.45 7.05
CA ARG A 206 -27.38 -17.17 7.65
C ARG A 206 -28.13 -16.01 7.00
N THR A 207 -28.46 -15.00 7.79
CA THR A 207 -28.98 -13.73 7.25
C THR A 207 -27.86 -12.94 6.58
N ARG A 208 -28.21 -12.04 5.67
CA ARG A 208 -27.27 -11.09 5.05
C ARG A 208 -26.52 -10.30 6.13
N MET A 209 -27.22 -9.81 7.16
CA MET A 209 -26.60 -9.15 8.33
C MET A 209 -25.53 -10.01 9.01
N ALA A 210 -25.84 -11.28 9.28
CA ALA A 210 -24.93 -12.19 9.97
C ALA A 210 -23.70 -12.51 9.11
N VAL A 211 -23.84 -12.53 7.78
CA VAL A 211 -22.71 -12.67 6.85
C VAL A 211 -21.88 -11.39 6.85
N THR A 212 -22.49 -10.24 6.56
CA THR A 212 -21.80 -8.95 6.49
C THR A 212 -21.04 -8.63 7.78
N ALA A 213 -21.64 -8.83 8.96
CA ALA A 213 -20.97 -8.60 10.25
C ALA A 213 -19.73 -9.48 10.43
N GLY A 214 -19.83 -10.78 10.12
CA GLY A 214 -18.70 -11.71 10.23
C GLY A 214 -17.58 -11.39 9.24
N GLU A 215 -17.93 -10.81 8.09
CA GLU A 215 -16.94 -10.41 7.09
C GLU A 215 -16.24 -9.09 7.42
N VAL A 216 -16.96 -8.11 7.98
CA VAL A 216 -16.33 -6.91 8.54
C VAL A 216 -15.39 -7.28 9.68
N GLU A 217 -15.76 -8.24 10.52
CA GLU A 217 -14.92 -8.75 11.60
C GLU A 217 -13.62 -9.38 11.07
N LYS A 218 -13.70 -10.25 10.05
CA LYS A 218 -12.52 -10.82 9.38
C LYS A 218 -11.65 -9.75 8.72
N GLY A 219 -12.26 -8.80 8.01
CA GLY A 219 -11.52 -7.71 7.37
C GLY A 219 -10.76 -6.85 8.38
N MET A 220 -11.41 -6.55 9.50
CA MET A 220 -10.82 -5.77 10.60
C MET A 220 -9.66 -6.51 11.27
N SER A 221 -9.71 -7.84 11.42
CA SER A 221 -8.61 -8.59 12.04
C SER A 221 -7.32 -8.58 11.21
N LEU A 222 -7.40 -8.28 9.92
CA LEU A 222 -6.25 -8.12 9.03
C LEU A 222 -5.56 -6.75 9.15
N LEU A 223 -6.24 -5.76 9.73
CA LEU A 223 -5.66 -4.42 9.89
C LEU A 223 -4.62 -4.43 11.02
N PRO A 224 -3.47 -3.78 10.86
CA PRO A 224 -2.49 -3.65 11.93
C PRO A 224 -2.99 -2.72 13.04
N ASP A 225 -2.41 -2.80 14.23
CA ASP A 225 -2.75 -1.94 15.38
C ASP A 225 -2.41 -0.46 15.17
N SER A 226 -1.60 -0.16 14.15
CA SER A 226 -1.32 1.20 13.69
C SER A 226 -2.43 1.83 12.84
N ALA A 227 -3.39 1.04 12.35
CA ALA A 227 -4.50 1.56 11.55
C ALA A 227 -5.53 2.29 12.42
N ASP A 228 -6.15 3.31 11.83
CA ASP A 228 -7.33 3.96 12.37
C ASP A 228 -8.59 3.32 11.76
N ALA A 229 -9.55 2.94 12.61
CA ALA A 229 -10.81 2.37 12.17
C ALA A 229 -11.99 3.01 12.91
N GLY A 230 -13.16 3.00 12.30
CA GLY A 230 -14.42 3.43 12.92
C GLY A 230 -15.58 2.67 12.32
N LEU A 231 -16.72 2.67 13.00
CA LEU A 231 -17.88 1.87 12.61
C LEU A 231 -19.17 2.67 12.72
N TRP A 232 -19.90 2.75 11.61
CA TRP A 232 -21.24 3.30 11.50
C TRP A 232 -22.20 2.21 11.05
N ALA A 233 -23.47 2.35 11.46
CA ALA A 233 -24.58 1.60 10.90
C ALA A 233 -25.54 2.56 10.18
N PHE A 234 -26.19 2.10 9.11
CA PHE A 234 -27.13 2.92 8.36
C PHE A 234 -28.42 2.18 7.98
N SER A 235 -29.53 2.92 8.03
CA SER A 235 -30.90 2.56 7.66
C SER A 235 -31.77 3.82 7.88
N THR A 236 -33.04 3.86 7.51
CA THR A 236 -33.88 5.01 7.83
C THR A 236 -34.08 5.19 9.35
N GLY A 237 -34.06 6.45 9.82
CA GLY A 237 -34.39 6.79 11.21
C GLY A 237 -33.43 6.24 12.27
N MET A 238 -32.13 6.19 11.97
CA MET A 238 -31.12 5.64 12.88
C MET A 238 -30.76 6.58 14.04
N ASP A 239 -30.87 7.89 13.82
CA ASP A 239 -30.68 8.92 14.84
C ASP A 239 -31.53 10.15 14.54
N GLY A 240 -32.76 10.13 15.04
CA GLY A 240 -33.81 11.08 14.63
C GLY A 240 -34.07 10.95 13.11
N PRO A 241 -34.02 12.05 12.34
CA PRO A 241 -34.22 12.00 10.89
C PRO A 241 -33.00 11.44 10.14
N ARG A 242 -31.85 11.23 10.80
CA ARG A 242 -30.62 10.81 10.11
C ARG A 242 -30.68 9.32 9.74
N PRO A 243 -30.27 8.95 8.51
CA PRO A 243 -30.26 7.56 8.09
C PRO A 243 -29.01 6.78 8.52
N TYR A 244 -28.20 7.31 9.43
CA TYR A 244 -26.98 6.66 9.92
C TYR A 244 -26.75 6.98 11.39
N LYS A 245 -25.95 6.14 12.04
CA LYS A 245 -25.50 6.32 13.41
C LYS A 245 -24.05 5.90 13.56
N GLU A 246 -23.26 6.73 14.22
CA GLU A 246 -21.91 6.38 14.67
C GLU A 246 -22.02 5.39 15.83
N LEU A 247 -21.47 4.18 15.67
CA LEU A 247 -21.40 3.17 16.71
C LEU A 247 -20.07 3.23 17.44
N VAL A 248 -18.99 3.42 16.68
CA VAL A 248 -17.63 3.60 17.18
C VAL A 248 -16.96 4.72 16.39
N PRO A 249 -16.43 5.76 17.05
CA PRO A 249 -15.72 6.84 16.37
C PRO A 249 -14.43 6.33 15.73
N LEU A 250 -13.90 7.07 14.75
CA LEU A 250 -12.60 6.78 14.17
C LEU A 250 -11.48 6.89 15.22
N GLY A 251 -10.84 5.77 15.56
CA GLY A 251 -9.72 5.68 16.51
C GLY A 251 -8.66 4.67 16.10
N ARG A 252 -7.48 4.74 16.71
CA ARG A 252 -6.36 3.82 16.42
C ARG A 252 -6.64 2.46 17.05
N LEU A 253 -6.60 1.39 16.26
CA LEU A 253 -7.00 0.04 16.68
C LEU A 253 -6.25 -0.48 17.92
N GLY A 254 -4.94 -0.24 18.01
CA GLY A 254 -4.12 -0.60 19.18
C GLY A 254 -4.21 0.38 20.35
N GLY A 255 -4.91 1.51 20.20
CA GLY A 255 -5.15 2.45 21.28
C GLY A 255 -6.06 1.85 22.35
N ILE A 256 -5.87 2.25 23.61
CA ILE A 256 -6.67 1.77 24.74
C ILE A 256 -7.81 2.76 25.02
N GLU A 257 -9.03 2.25 25.09
CA GLU A 257 -10.25 2.97 25.49
C GLU A 257 -10.79 2.35 26.78
N GLY A 258 -10.54 3.03 27.91
CA GLY A 258 -10.82 2.47 29.23
C GLY A 258 -9.95 1.25 29.51
N THR A 259 -10.55 0.06 29.50
CA THR A 259 -9.86 -1.22 29.75
C THR A 259 -9.71 -2.09 28.50
N LEU A 260 -10.23 -1.66 27.36
CA LEU A 260 -10.23 -2.42 26.11
C LEU A 260 -9.37 -1.72 25.06
N THR A 261 -8.83 -2.49 24.11
CA THR A 261 -8.29 -1.88 22.89
C THR A 261 -9.44 -1.36 22.02
N HIS A 262 -9.20 -0.34 21.21
CA HIS A 262 -10.18 0.18 20.27
C HIS A 262 -10.66 -0.92 19.31
N ARG A 263 -9.77 -1.84 18.92
CA ARG A 263 -10.13 -3.07 18.20
C ARG A 263 -11.18 -3.92 18.94
N ALA A 264 -11.01 -4.14 20.23
CA ALA A 264 -11.97 -4.91 21.03
C ALA A 264 -13.31 -4.16 21.16
N VAL A 265 -13.30 -2.83 21.26
CA VAL A 265 -14.52 -2.00 21.23
C VAL A 265 -15.27 -2.19 19.90
N MET A 266 -14.56 -2.11 18.78
CA MET A 266 -15.11 -2.35 17.44
C MET A 266 -15.72 -3.76 17.30
N GLN A 267 -15.03 -4.80 17.78
CA GLN A 267 -15.52 -6.19 17.78
C GLN A 267 -16.82 -6.32 18.57
N GLN A 268 -16.90 -5.70 19.76
CA GLN A 268 -18.12 -5.71 20.55
C GLN A 268 -19.28 -4.97 19.87
N ALA A 269 -19.02 -3.84 19.21
CA ALA A 269 -20.03 -3.11 18.48
C ALA A 269 -20.57 -3.93 17.29
N LEU A 270 -19.68 -4.59 16.54
CA LEU A 270 -20.02 -5.54 15.47
C LEU A 270 -20.92 -6.68 15.95
N GLY A 271 -20.56 -7.33 17.06
CA GLY A 271 -21.35 -8.42 17.64
C GLY A 271 -22.75 -8.01 18.08
N LYS A 272 -22.99 -6.71 18.33
CA LYS A 272 -24.28 -6.14 18.72
C LYS A 272 -25.12 -5.63 17.55
N MET A 273 -24.55 -5.52 16.33
CA MET A 273 -25.31 -5.02 15.19
C MET A 273 -26.45 -5.97 14.79
N ARG A 274 -27.63 -5.41 14.56
CA ARG A 274 -28.84 -6.13 14.14
C ARG A 274 -29.50 -5.33 13.03
N ALA A 275 -30.08 -6.05 12.07
CA ALA A 275 -30.94 -5.45 11.08
C ALA A 275 -32.18 -4.83 11.74
N LYS A 276 -32.63 -3.71 11.21
CA LYS A 276 -33.84 -2.97 11.59
C LYS A 276 -34.98 -3.46 10.70
N PRO A 277 -35.93 -4.26 11.22
CA PRO A 277 -36.96 -4.89 10.40
C PRO A 277 -37.77 -3.90 9.55
N ASP A 278 -38.13 -2.76 10.13
CA ASP A 278 -38.92 -1.70 9.48
C ASP A 278 -38.02 -0.55 8.98
N GLY A 279 -36.80 -0.88 8.57
CA GLY A 279 -35.81 0.08 8.10
C GLY A 279 -35.59 0.00 6.60
N ASP A 280 -35.73 1.12 5.91
CA ASP A 280 -35.32 1.23 4.50
C ASP A 280 -33.82 1.56 4.41
N THR A 281 -33.31 1.58 3.18
CA THR A 281 -31.91 1.76 2.80
C THR A 281 -31.62 3.24 2.50
N GLY A 282 -31.19 3.98 3.53
CA GLY A 282 -30.73 5.37 3.41
C GLY A 282 -29.27 5.51 2.95
N LEU A 283 -28.90 4.82 1.87
CA LEU A 283 -27.52 4.67 1.40
C LEU A 283 -26.88 6.01 1.03
N TYR A 284 -27.52 6.84 0.21
CA TYR A 284 -26.84 7.99 -0.40
C TYR A 284 -26.47 9.08 0.62
N ASP A 285 -27.38 9.42 1.51
CA ASP A 285 -27.13 10.35 2.63
C ASP A 285 -26.05 9.83 3.59
N SER A 286 -26.02 8.52 3.81
CA SER A 286 -25.03 7.87 4.68
C SER A 286 -23.64 7.89 4.05
N VAL A 287 -23.54 7.67 2.73
CA VAL A 287 -22.27 7.74 1.97
C VAL A 287 -21.67 9.13 2.07
N ILE A 288 -22.42 10.19 1.79
CA ILE A 288 -21.86 11.56 1.83
C ILE A 288 -21.49 11.97 3.25
N ALA A 289 -22.27 11.55 4.26
CA ALA A 289 -21.96 11.83 5.66
C ALA A 289 -20.66 11.12 6.10
N ALA A 290 -20.50 9.85 5.72
CA ALA A 290 -19.28 9.10 6.01
C ALA A 290 -18.07 9.68 5.30
N TYR A 291 -18.21 10.04 4.01
CA TYR A 291 -17.16 10.73 3.26
C TYR A 291 -16.71 12.02 3.97
N ARG A 292 -17.66 12.88 4.37
CA ARG A 292 -17.39 14.11 5.10
C ARG A 292 -16.73 13.84 6.47
N ARG A 293 -17.16 12.80 7.18
CA ARG A 293 -16.57 12.40 8.48
C ARG A 293 -15.10 12.01 8.33
N VAL A 294 -14.77 11.24 7.30
CA VAL A 294 -13.39 10.85 6.98
C VAL A 294 -12.58 12.08 6.55
N LYS A 295 -13.13 12.91 5.65
CA LYS A 295 -12.50 14.14 5.16
C LYS A 295 -12.19 15.13 6.29
N ALA A 296 -13.09 15.31 7.25
CA ALA A 296 -12.90 16.20 8.39
C ALA A 296 -11.71 15.77 9.27
N GLY A 297 -11.43 14.46 9.35
CA GLY A 297 -10.30 13.90 10.08
C GLY A 297 -9.20 13.35 9.16
N TYR A 298 -9.01 13.93 7.98
CA TYR A 298 -8.04 13.46 7.00
C TYR A 298 -6.62 13.41 7.57
N ARG A 299 -5.89 12.34 7.25
CA ARG A 299 -4.48 12.11 7.63
C ARG A 299 -3.63 11.92 6.39
N ALA A 300 -2.63 12.76 6.18
CA ALA A 300 -1.76 12.73 5.00
C ALA A 300 -0.80 11.52 4.97
N ASP A 301 -0.49 10.97 6.14
CA ASP A 301 0.32 9.76 6.33
C ASP A 301 -0.50 8.46 6.22
N MET A 302 -1.78 8.57 5.85
CA MET A 302 -2.70 7.45 5.73
C MET A 302 -3.54 7.53 4.46
N ILE A 303 -4.03 6.36 4.05
CA ILE A 303 -5.09 6.27 3.06
C ILE A 303 -6.41 6.41 3.80
N ASN A 304 -7.24 7.33 3.32
CA ASN A 304 -8.48 7.73 3.96
C ASN A 304 -9.67 7.14 3.20
N VAL A 305 -10.39 6.21 3.82
CA VAL A 305 -11.42 5.40 3.16
C VAL A 305 -12.75 5.45 3.91
N ALA A 306 -13.84 5.68 3.17
CA ALA A 306 -15.20 5.36 3.60
C ALA A 306 -15.61 4.04 2.94
N LEU A 307 -15.61 2.95 3.71
CA LEU A 307 -15.98 1.61 3.25
C LEU A 307 -17.47 1.40 3.51
N VAL A 308 -18.25 1.17 2.46
CA VAL A 308 -19.70 1.03 2.52
C VAL A 308 -20.09 -0.40 2.17
N LEU A 309 -20.81 -1.07 3.07
CA LEU A 309 -21.29 -2.44 2.87
C LEU A 309 -22.82 -2.43 2.83
N THR A 310 -23.41 -2.89 1.74
CA THR A 310 -24.87 -2.89 1.52
C THR A 310 -25.30 -4.10 0.71
N ASP A 311 -26.55 -4.51 0.89
CA ASP A 311 -27.17 -5.59 0.13
C ASP A 311 -28.25 -5.11 -0.85
N GLY A 312 -28.51 -3.80 -0.90
CA GLY A 312 -29.72 -3.25 -1.49
C GLY A 312 -29.51 -2.02 -2.36
N ARG A 313 -30.61 -1.62 -3.01
CA ARG A 313 -30.72 -0.33 -3.72
C ARG A 313 -31.16 0.73 -2.71
N ASN A 314 -30.77 1.97 -2.93
CA ASN A 314 -31.32 3.07 -2.13
C ASN A 314 -32.82 3.22 -2.41
N ASP A 315 -33.66 2.94 -1.43
CA ASP A 315 -35.13 3.05 -1.46
C ASP A 315 -35.65 4.12 -0.48
N PHE A 316 -34.76 4.85 0.19
CA PHE A 316 -35.12 6.01 0.99
C PHE A 316 -35.54 7.20 0.11
N THR A 317 -36.84 7.49 0.07
CA THR A 317 -37.45 8.54 -0.76
C THR A 317 -37.28 9.96 -0.21
N GLY A 318 -37.00 10.11 1.09
CA GLY A 318 -36.78 11.40 1.75
C GLY A 318 -35.34 11.92 1.67
N GLY A 319 -34.45 11.19 1.00
CA GLY A 319 -33.02 11.46 0.95
C GLY A 319 -32.52 12.04 -0.37
N LEU A 320 -31.20 12.00 -0.54
CA LEU A 320 -30.54 12.37 -1.78
C LEU A 320 -30.94 11.44 -2.93
N SER A 321 -30.94 11.96 -4.15
CA SER A 321 -30.87 11.13 -5.35
C SER A 321 -29.43 10.73 -5.65
N GLU A 322 -29.22 9.68 -6.45
CA GLU A 322 -27.87 9.28 -6.88
C GLU A 322 -27.15 10.44 -7.59
N GLN A 323 -27.85 11.17 -8.46
CA GLN A 323 -27.29 12.30 -9.19
C GLN A 323 -26.85 13.43 -8.23
N ALA A 324 -27.65 13.72 -7.20
CA ALA A 324 -27.30 14.72 -6.20
C ALA A 324 -26.09 14.29 -5.37
N LEU A 325 -26.01 13.02 -4.98
CA LEU A 325 -24.84 12.46 -4.30
C LEU A 325 -23.58 12.59 -5.15
N LEU A 326 -23.63 12.18 -6.42
CA LEU A 326 -22.49 12.25 -7.34
C LEU A 326 -22.03 13.70 -7.56
N ALA A 327 -22.96 14.66 -7.63
CA ALA A 327 -22.64 16.07 -7.74
C ALA A 327 -21.91 16.58 -6.48
N GLN A 328 -22.39 16.22 -5.29
CA GLN A 328 -21.76 16.60 -4.03
C GLN A 328 -20.37 15.97 -3.86
N LEU A 329 -20.22 14.67 -4.13
CA LEU A 329 -18.92 14.00 -4.03
C LEU A 329 -17.88 14.62 -4.98
N LYS A 330 -18.27 14.94 -6.21
CA LYS A 330 -17.37 15.60 -7.17
C LYS A 330 -16.99 17.02 -6.74
N ALA A 331 -17.96 17.78 -6.21
CA ALA A 331 -17.72 19.13 -5.73
C ALA A 331 -16.82 19.16 -4.49
N GLU A 332 -16.93 18.13 -3.64
CA GLU A 332 -16.12 18.02 -2.42
C GLU A 332 -14.80 17.26 -2.63
N TYR A 333 -14.59 16.59 -3.76
CA TYR A 333 -13.36 15.85 -4.00
C TYR A 333 -12.15 16.80 -4.07
N ASP A 334 -11.14 16.50 -3.26
CA ASP A 334 -9.88 17.21 -3.18
C ASP A 334 -8.75 16.25 -3.57
N ALA A 335 -8.05 16.56 -4.67
CA ALA A 335 -6.97 15.73 -5.18
C ALA A 335 -5.71 15.77 -4.30
N GLU A 336 -5.50 16.83 -3.52
CA GLU A 336 -4.39 16.96 -2.58
C GLU A 336 -4.70 16.26 -1.24
N ARG A 337 -5.99 16.10 -0.92
CA ARG A 337 -6.47 15.40 0.28
C ARG A 337 -7.48 14.30 -0.08
N PRO A 338 -7.03 13.25 -0.81
CA PRO A 338 -7.93 12.25 -1.35
C PRO A 338 -8.59 11.42 -0.25
N VAL A 339 -9.93 11.35 -0.31
CA VAL A 339 -10.76 10.41 0.46
C VAL A 339 -11.48 9.54 -0.54
N GLN A 340 -11.41 8.22 -0.39
CA GLN A 340 -12.01 7.26 -1.31
C GLN A 340 -13.28 6.65 -0.71
N VAL A 341 -14.33 6.52 -1.52
CA VAL A 341 -15.49 5.70 -1.20
C VAL A 341 -15.29 4.32 -1.84
N VAL A 342 -15.32 3.27 -1.02
CA VAL A 342 -15.23 1.89 -1.48
C VAL A 342 -16.54 1.18 -1.17
N GLY A 343 -17.17 0.60 -2.19
CA GLY A 343 -18.45 -0.10 -2.05
C GLY A 343 -18.28 -1.63 -2.05
N ILE A 344 -18.93 -2.30 -1.12
CA ILE A 344 -19.08 -3.75 -1.10
C ILE A 344 -20.56 -4.09 -1.11
N ALA A 345 -20.95 -4.79 -2.16
CA ALA A 345 -22.31 -5.19 -2.44
C ALA A 345 -22.51 -6.68 -2.15
N PHE A 346 -23.55 -7.04 -1.39
CA PHE A 346 -23.89 -8.44 -1.09
C PHE A 346 -25.19 -8.86 -1.78
N GLY A 347 -25.19 -10.08 -2.33
CA GLY A 347 -26.40 -10.68 -2.89
C GLY A 347 -26.70 -10.28 -4.34
N PRO A 348 -27.72 -10.91 -4.94
CA PRO A 348 -28.02 -10.77 -6.37
C PRO A 348 -28.76 -9.47 -6.71
N ASP A 349 -29.49 -8.86 -5.78
CA ASP A 349 -30.45 -7.77 -6.03
C ASP A 349 -29.86 -6.35 -5.85
N VAL A 350 -28.53 -6.26 -5.72
CA VAL A 350 -27.80 -5.02 -5.45
C VAL A 350 -27.54 -4.19 -6.71
N ASP A 351 -27.67 -2.86 -6.61
CA ASP A 351 -27.30 -1.94 -7.69
C ASP A 351 -25.78 -1.66 -7.69
N LEU A 352 -25.01 -2.66 -8.11
CA LEU A 352 -23.55 -2.52 -8.25
C LEU A 352 -23.18 -1.35 -9.17
N GLY A 353 -23.98 -1.07 -10.20
CA GLY A 353 -23.74 0.02 -11.13
C GLY A 353 -23.77 1.39 -10.44
N ALA A 354 -24.74 1.62 -9.54
CA ALA A 354 -24.79 2.83 -8.72
C ALA A 354 -23.57 2.94 -7.80
N LEU A 355 -23.23 1.86 -7.08
CA LEU A 355 -22.05 1.86 -6.20
C LEU A 355 -20.74 2.13 -6.94
N GLN A 356 -20.57 1.58 -8.14
CA GLN A 356 -19.40 1.85 -8.99
C GLN A 356 -19.33 3.31 -9.42
N ARG A 357 -20.47 3.93 -9.79
CA ARG A 357 -20.52 5.37 -10.13
C ARG A 357 -20.15 6.24 -8.93
N ILE A 358 -20.66 5.91 -7.74
CA ILE A 358 -20.36 6.58 -6.48
C ILE A 358 -18.88 6.47 -6.14
N ALA A 359 -18.33 5.25 -6.12
CA ALA A 359 -16.94 5.00 -5.80
C ALA A 359 -15.99 5.76 -6.76
N LYS A 360 -16.28 5.70 -8.07
CA LYS A 360 -15.50 6.38 -9.11
C LYS A 360 -15.47 7.90 -8.96
N ALA A 361 -16.50 8.51 -8.38
CA ALA A 361 -16.53 9.96 -8.12
C ALA A 361 -15.42 10.43 -7.15
N THR A 362 -14.83 9.50 -6.39
CA THR A 362 -13.79 9.77 -5.38
C THR A 362 -12.50 8.98 -5.61
N GLY A 363 -12.35 8.35 -6.80
CA GLY A 363 -11.20 7.50 -7.11
C GLY A 363 -11.18 6.15 -6.39
N GLY A 364 -12.29 5.73 -5.80
CA GLY A 364 -12.46 4.40 -5.18
C GLY A 364 -12.99 3.35 -6.15
N ALA A 365 -13.32 2.18 -5.61
CA ALA A 365 -13.85 1.03 -6.36
C ALA A 365 -15.07 0.41 -5.67
N ALA A 366 -15.87 -0.34 -6.41
CA ALA A 366 -16.99 -1.10 -5.86
C ALA A 366 -16.99 -2.54 -6.36
N TYR A 367 -17.38 -3.46 -5.48
CA TYR A 367 -17.27 -4.89 -5.69
C TYR A 367 -18.56 -5.59 -5.28
N GLN A 368 -18.98 -6.58 -6.06
CA GLN A 368 -20.06 -7.48 -5.67
C GLN A 368 -19.46 -8.79 -5.17
N ILE A 369 -19.92 -9.21 -4.01
CA ILE A 369 -19.48 -10.43 -3.36
C ILE A 369 -20.59 -11.45 -3.48
N ARG A 370 -20.26 -12.54 -4.16
CA ARG A 370 -21.17 -13.68 -4.34
C ARG A 370 -20.89 -14.79 -3.33
N ASP A 371 -19.66 -14.85 -2.83
CA ASP A 371 -19.22 -15.78 -1.79
C ASP A 371 -18.47 -15.01 -0.69
N PRO A 372 -18.88 -15.14 0.60
CA PRO A 372 -18.19 -14.54 1.73
C PRO A 372 -16.67 -14.80 1.79
N GLY A 373 -16.17 -15.91 1.23
CA GLY A 373 -14.73 -16.20 1.15
C GLY A 373 -13.91 -15.22 0.31
N GLN A 374 -14.55 -14.40 -0.55
CA GLN A 374 -13.86 -13.49 -1.48
C GLN A 374 -13.33 -12.20 -0.84
N ILE A 375 -13.69 -11.90 0.41
CA ILE A 375 -13.33 -10.64 1.07
C ILE A 375 -11.85 -10.55 1.40
N HIS A 376 -11.21 -11.66 1.74
CA HIS A 376 -9.78 -11.68 1.96
C HIS A 376 -9.00 -11.29 0.69
N ALA A 377 -9.43 -11.82 -0.47
CA ALA A 377 -8.86 -11.44 -1.77
C ALA A 377 -9.11 -9.95 -2.08
N LEU A 378 -10.27 -9.41 -1.67
CA LEU A 378 -10.58 -8.00 -1.82
C LEU A 378 -9.67 -7.09 -0.99
N PHE A 379 -9.37 -7.46 0.27
CA PHE A 379 -8.42 -6.72 1.10
C PHE A 379 -6.99 -6.77 0.54
N GLN A 380 -6.59 -7.90 -0.05
CA GLN A 380 -5.31 -8.00 -0.76
C GLN A 380 -5.30 -7.14 -2.04
N GLN A 381 -6.41 -7.11 -2.79
CA GLN A 381 -6.55 -6.31 -4.01
C GLN A 381 -6.68 -4.81 -3.71
N SER A 382 -7.29 -4.42 -2.59
CA SER A 382 -7.35 -3.03 -2.15
C SER A 382 -5.97 -2.51 -1.72
N ALA A 383 -5.09 -3.38 -1.21
CA ALA A 383 -3.68 -3.05 -1.05
C ALA A 383 -2.99 -2.72 -2.39
N ALA A 384 -3.38 -3.38 -3.49
CA ALA A 384 -2.89 -3.03 -4.83
C ALA A 384 -3.47 -1.71 -5.36
N LEU A 385 -4.70 -1.34 -4.95
CA LEU A 385 -5.27 -0.02 -5.25
C LEU A 385 -4.51 1.13 -4.58
N LYS A 386 -3.86 0.89 -3.43
CA LYS A 386 -3.03 1.89 -2.74
C LYS A 386 -1.94 2.46 -3.64
N ILE A 387 -1.45 1.68 -4.61
CA ILE A 387 -0.31 2.01 -5.45
C ILE A 387 -0.71 2.68 -6.78
N CYS A 388 -2.00 2.65 -7.14
CA CYS A 388 -2.46 3.04 -8.47
C CYS A 388 -2.86 4.55 -8.53
N ASP A 389 -2.16 5.35 -9.35
CA ASP A 389 -2.47 6.79 -9.54
C ASP A 389 -3.68 7.06 -10.43
N ASN A 390 -4.05 6.14 -11.31
CA ASN A 390 -5.07 6.39 -12.34
C ASN A 390 -6.17 5.32 -12.30
N PRO A 391 -7.40 5.67 -11.88
CA PRO A 391 -8.55 4.75 -11.85
C PRO A 391 -8.83 4.04 -13.18
N ARG A 392 -8.34 4.57 -14.31
CA ARG A 392 -8.50 3.96 -15.65
C ARG A 392 -7.46 2.87 -15.96
N GLN A 393 -6.39 2.77 -15.18
CA GLN A 393 -5.30 1.80 -15.37
C GLN A 393 -5.25 0.75 -14.25
N CYS A 394 -6.05 0.93 -13.19
CA CYS A 394 -6.15 -0.05 -12.12
C CYS A 394 -6.85 -1.34 -12.59
N PRO A 395 -6.60 -2.49 -11.93
CA PRO A 395 -7.39 -3.69 -12.11
C PRO A 395 -8.86 -3.37 -11.90
N THR A 396 -9.68 -3.52 -12.93
CA THR A 396 -11.13 -3.64 -12.77
C THR A 396 -11.39 -5.03 -12.20
N GLY A 397 -11.96 -5.08 -11.00
CA GLY A 397 -12.48 -6.32 -10.42
C GLY A 397 -13.60 -6.90 -11.25
#